data_AF-A0A6P2B8X6-F1
#
_entry.id   AF-A0A6P2B8X6-F1
#
_cell.length_a   1.000
_cell.length_b   1.000
_cell.length_c   1.000
_cell.angle_alpha   90.00
_cell.angle_beta   90.00
_cell.angle_gamma   90.00
#
_symmetry.space_group_name_H-M   'P 1'
#
loop_
_entity.id
_entity.type
_entity.pdbx_description
1 polymer ?
#
loop_
_entity_poly.entity_id
_entity_poly.type
_entity_poly.pdbx_seq_one_letter_code
_entity_poly.pdbx_strand_id
1 'polypeptide(L)'
;MQRCVYSTIAAVLGLLMLAHLGDPQRWLWMGMYGAGAGLALTICKRDLHLWTLRILAIAATATLFIFAFGFFSRAPYLGPEWYQADGNARPLALLAATFCMLAVVSGYTCRMKGSQDDDHFGEAESRPSH
;
A
#
# COMPACT_ATOMS: atom_id res chain seq x y z
N MET A 1 3.12 -12.75 13.06
CA MET A 1 3.94 -12.47 11.85
C MET A 1 3.36 -11.39 10.94
N GLN A 2 2.12 -11.48 10.47
CA GLN A 2 1.54 -10.49 9.53
C GLN A 2 1.65 -9.02 9.99
N ARG A 3 1.39 -8.71 11.27
CA ARG A 3 1.53 -7.35 11.82
C ARG A 3 2.95 -6.78 11.72
N CYS A 4 3.97 -7.63 11.82
CA CYS A 4 5.37 -7.19 11.68
C CYS A 4 5.66 -6.74 10.25
N VAL A 5 5.12 -7.43 9.25
CA VAL A 5 5.31 -7.12 7.82
C VAL A 5 4.70 -5.75 7.49
N TYR A 6 3.48 -5.47 7.94
CA TYR A 6 2.84 -4.17 7.69
C TYR A 6 3.52 -3.03 8.47
N SER A 7 4.03 -3.32 9.66
CA SER A 7 4.86 -2.36 10.42
C SER A 7 6.17 -2.04 9.70
N THR A 8 6.85 -3.04 9.11
CA THR A 8 8.05 -2.79 8.31
C THR A 8 7.75 -2.00 7.04
N ILE A 9 6.62 -2.28 6.38
CA ILE A 9 6.18 -1.52 5.21
C ILE A 9 5.90 -0.05 5.57
N ALA A 10 5.19 0.19 6.69
CA ALA A 10 4.94 1.54 7.18
C ALA A 10 6.24 2.28 7.53
N ALA A 11 7.21 1.60 8.15
CA ALA A 11 8.51 2.17 8.47
C ALA A 11 9.31 2.52 7.21
N VAL A 12 9.32 1.64 6.20
CA VAL A 12 9.98 1.89 4.91
C VAL A 12 9.34 3.09 4.21
N LEU A 13 8.01 3.12 4.08
CA LEU A 13 7.30 4.24 3.45
C LEU A 13 7.50 5.57 4.21
N GLY A 14 7.56 5.51 5.55
CA GLY A 14 7.89 6.65 6.40
C GLY A 14 9.33 7.15 6.22
N LEU A 15 10.29 6.24 6.10
CA LEU A 15 11.68 6.59 5.76
C LEU A 15 11.78 7.24 4.37
N LEU A 16 11.07 6.70 3.37
CA LEU A 16 10.99 7.29 2.04
C LEU A 16 10.38 8.71 2.07
N MET A 17 9.37 8.93 2.92
CA MET A 17 8.77 10.24 3.16
C MET A 17 9.79 11.20 3.78
N LEU A 18 10.53 10.78 4.81
CA LEU A 18 11.57 11.59 5.46
C LEU A 18 12.70 11.94 4.49
N ALA A 19 13.11 11.01 3.62
CA ALA A 19 14.15 11.23 2.61
C ALA A 19 13.79 12.33 1.59
N HIS A 20 12.50 12.71 1.48
CA HIS A 20 12.02 13.73 0.54
C HIS A 20 11.68 15.08 1.19
N LEU A 21 11.90 15.26 2.51
CA LEU A 21 11.60 16.50 3.25
C LEU A 21 12.39 17.74 2.80
N GLY A 22 13.52 17.56 2.10
CA GLY A 22 14.41 18.66 1.71
C GLY A 22 14.06 19.35 0.37
N ASP A 23 13.15 18.78 -0.43
CA ASP A 23 12.86 19.27 -1.78
C ASP A 23 11.42 19.80 -1.91
N PRO A 24 11.21 21.13 -2.04
CA PRO A 24 9.86 21.72 -2.13
C PRO A 24 9.08 21.24 -3.37
N GLN A 25 9.77 20.86 -4.44
CA GLN A 25 9.14 20.31 -5.65
C GLN A 25 8.62 18.87 -5.49
N ARG A 26 8.90 18.22 -4.33
CA ARG A 26 8.57 16.81 -4.07
C ARG A 26 7.49 16.61 -3.01
N TRP A 27 6.86 17.67 -2.51
CA TRP A 27 5.79 17.63 -1.49
C TRP A 27 4.60 16.74 -1.86
N LEU A 28 4.17 16.72 -3.13
CA LEU A 28 3.08 15.85 -3.59
C LEU A 28 3.39 14.36 -3.36
N TRP A 29 4.63 13.95 -3.62
CA TRP A 29 5.05 12.55 -3.43
C TRP A 29 5.20 12.21 -1.95
N MET A 30 5.62 13.18 -1.14
CA MET A 30 5.72 13.04 0.31
C MET A 30 4.36 12.75 0.95
N GLY A 31 3.31 13.46 0.53
CA GLY A 31 1.93 13.20 0.95
C GLY A 31 1.46 11.78 0.56
N MET A 32 1.83 11.31 -0.62
CA MET A 32 1.48 9.95 -1.07
C MET A 32 2.20 8.84 -0.30
N TYR A 33 3.50 9.01 0.02
CA TYR A 33 4.22 8.07 0.87
C TYR A 33 3.59 8.03 2.28
N GLY A 34 3.19 9.19 2.82
CA GLY A 34 2.45 9.27 4.07
C GLY A 34 1.09 8.56 4.02
N ALA A 35 0.34 8.73 2.93
CA ALA A 35 -0.93 8.01 2.71
C ALA A 35 -0.71 6.48 2.67
N GLY A 36 0.32 6.01 1.96
CA GLY A 36 0.70 4.60 1.94
C GLY A 36 1.09 4.07 3.33
N ALA A 37 1.85 4.83 4.10
CA ALA A 37 2.21 4.46 5.47
C ALA A 37 0.98 4.38 6.39
N GLY A 38 0.06 5.34 6.28
CA GLY A 38 -1.22 5.32 7.00
C GLY A 38 -2.09 4.11 6.62
N LEU A 39 -2.13 3.76 5.34
CA LEU A 39 -2.82 2.56 4.83
C LEU A 39 -2.19 1.26 5.37
N ALA A 40 -0.87 1.21 5.55
CA ALA A 40 -0.22 0.06 6.14
C ALA A 40 -0.49 -0.04 7.66
N LEU A 41 -0.51 1.09 8.39
CA LEU A 41 -0.81 1.12 9.82
C LEU A 41 -2.27 0.78 10.14
N THR A 42 -3.19 1.15 9.25
CA THR A 42 -4.61 0.84 9.44
C THR A 42 -4.87 -0.67 9.42
N ILE A 43 -4.13 -1.49 8.65
CA ILE A 43 -4.19 -2.95 8.75
C ILE A 43 -3.88 -3.49 10.17
N CYS A 44 -3.08 -2.78 10.97
CA CYS A 44 -2.79 -3.20 12.34
C CYS A 44 -4.00 -3.04 13.28
N LYS A 45 -4.99 -2.21 12.94
CA LYS A 45 -6.23 -2.12 13.71
C LYS A 45 -7.04 -3.41 13.51
N ARG A 46 -7.50 -3.99 14.63
CA ARG A 46 -8.25 -5.25 14.65
C ARG A 46 -9.74 -5.05 14.38
N ASP A 47 -10.28 -3.91 14.81
CA ASP A 47 -11.72 -3.58 14.72
C ASP A 47 -12.00 -2.65 13.53
N LEU A 48 -11.88 -3.17 12.32
CA LEU A 48 -12.26 -2.45 11.11
C LEU A 48 -13.53 -3.05 10.53
N HIS A 49 -14.54 -2.21 10.35
CA HIS A 49 -15.79 -2.59 9.70
C HIS A 49 -15.54 -2.98 8.23
N LEU A 50 -16.34 -3.91 7.69
CA LEU A 50 -16.18 -4.42 6.32
C LEU A 50 -16.21 -3.29 5.26
N TRP A 51 -17.12 -2.32 5.43
CA TRP A 51 -17.20 -1.13 4.57
C TRP A 51 -15.90 -0.31 4.60
N THR A 52 -15.29 -0.16 5.77
CA THR A 52 -14.03 0.55 5.91
C THR A 52 -12.90 -0.21 5.22
N LEU A 53 -12.84 -1.55 5.36
CA LEU A 53 -11.88 -2.39 4.65
C LEU A 53 -12.00 -2.23 3.12
N ARG A 54 -13.22 -2.15 2.58
CA ARG A 54 -13.47 -1.91 1.15
C ARG A 54 -12.92 -0.56 0.69
N ILE A 55 -13.26 0.52 1.41
CA ILE A 55 -12.79 1.87 1.07
C ILE A 55 -11.26 1.93 1.12
N LEU A 56 -10.64 1.34 2.15
CA LEU A 56 -9.18 1.29 2.28
C LEU A 56 -8.52 0.43 1.19
N ALA A 57 -9.13 -0.68 0.79
CA ALA A 57 -8.63 -1.51 -0.31
C ALA A 57 -8.63 -0.75 -1.64
N ILE A 58 -9.70 0.00 -1.93
CA ILE A 58 -9.80 0.85 -3.12
C ILE A 58 -8.74 1.96 -3.06
N ALA A 59 -8.61 2.65 -1.93
CA ALA A 59 -7.61 3.69 -1.74
C ALA A 59 -6.17 3.16 -1.89
N ALA A 60 -5.89 1.98 -1.34
CA ALA A 60 -4.59 1.32 -1.47
C ALA A 60 -4.29 0.93 -2.92
N THR A 61 -5.28 0.44 -3.65
CA THR A 61 -5.15 0.10 -5.08
C THR A 61 -4.88 1.35 -5.92
N ALA A 62 -5.63 2.44 -5.69
CA ALA A 62 -5.38 3.71 -6.38
C ALA A 62 -3.96 4.23 -6.11
N THR A 63 -3.53 4.18 -4.85
CA THR A 63 -2.19 4.59 -4.44
C THR A 63 -1.10 3.73 -5.10
N LEU A 64 -1.31 2.42 -5.19
CA LEU A 64 -0.43 1.49 -5.91
C LEU A 64 -0.29 1.87 -7.38
N PHE A 65 -1.41 2.14 -8.07
CA PHE A 65 -1.40 2.54 -9.47
C PHE A 65 -0.64 3.85 -9.69
N ILE A 66 -0.79 4.82 -8.78
CA ILE A 66 -0.07 6.09 -8.90
C ILE A 66 1.44 5.89 -8.71
N PHE A 67 1.89 5.04 -7.79
CA PHE A 67 3.31 4.71 -7.66
C PHE A 67 3.85 4.00 -8.90
N ALA A 68 3.12 3.00 -9.41
CA ALA A 68 3.49 2.29 -10.63
C ALA A 68 3.53 3.24 -11.84
N PHE A 69 2.53 4.11 -11.99
CA PHE A 69 2.50 5.14 -13.03
C PHE A 69 3.66 6.13 -12.89
N GLY A 70 4.00 6.52 -11.67
CA GLY A 70 5.17 7.35 -11.40
C GLY A 70 6.49 6.69 -11.83
N PHE A 71 6.59 5.38 -11.67
CA PHE A 71 7.73 4.61 -12.17
C PHE A 71 7.72 4.54 -13.70
N PHE A 72 6.62 4.10 -14.32
CA PHE A 72 6.53 3.93 -15.78
C PHE A 72 6.63 5.25 -16.55
N SER A 73 6.18 6.36 -15.98
CA SER A 73 6.37 7.68 -16.59
C SER A 73 7.83 8.13 -16.58
N ARG A 74 8.65 7.63 -15.65
CA ARG A 74 10.11 7.84 -15.68
C ARG A 74 10.86 6.80 -16.47
N ALA A 75 10.38 5.55 -16.52
CA ALA A 75 10.97 4.42 -17.22
C ALA A 75 11.62 4.76 -18.59
N PRO A 76 10.95 5.48 -19.50
CA PRO A 76 11.53 5.79 -20.83
C PRO A 76 12.69 6.79 -20.79
N TYR A 77 12.89 7.51 -19.68
CA TYR A 77 13.95 8.52 -19.52
C TYR A 77 15.17 7.98 -18.74
N LEU A 78 15.16 6.71 -18.30
CA LEU A 78 16.33 6.11 -17.66
C LEU A 78 17.37 5.74 -18.73
N GLY A 79 18.47 6.49 -18.77
CA GLY A 79 19.64 6.13 -19.56
C GLY A 79 20.41 4.93 -18.97
N PRO A 80 21.38 4.36 -19.68
CA PRO A 80 22.13 3.17 -19.25
C PRO A 80 22.86 3.31 -17.90
N GLU A 81 23.18 4.55 -17.48
CA GLU A 81 23.86 4.89 -16.23
C GLU A 81 22.89 5.47 -15.17
N TRP A 82 21.58 5.26 -15.29
CA TRP A 82 20.58 5.90 -14.41
C TRP A 82 20.79 5.67 -12.90
N TYR A 83 21.45 4.56 -12.54
CA TYR A 83 21.82 4.24 -11.16
C TYR A 83 23.05 5.04 -10.67
N GLN A 84 23.97 5.40 -11.57
CA GLN A 84 25.22 6.11 -11.25
C GLN A 84 25.15 7.63 -11.48
N ALA A 85 24.39 8.07 -12.49
CA ALA A 85 24.52 9.41 -13.06
C ALA A 85 23.88 10.55 -12.25
N ASP A 86 22.85 10.29 -11.45
CA ASP A 86 22.05 11.38 -10.86
C ASP A 86 21.89 11.34 -9.34
N GLY A 87 22.41 10.32 -8.63
CA GLY A 87 22.08 10.10 -7.21
C GLY A 87 20.57 9.99 -6.95
N ASN A 88 19.78 9.82 -8.01
CA ASN A 88 18.33 9.97 -8.00
C ASN A 88 17.72 8.58 -7.86
N ALA A 89 17.80 8.01 -6.65
CA ALA A 89 17.21 6.72 -6.28
C ALA A 89 15.67 6.68 -6.34
N ARG A 90 15.05 7.69 -6.96
CA ARG A 90 13.61 7.90 -7.03
C ARG A 90 12.85 6.84 -7.84
N PRO A 91 13.33 6.34 -8.99
CA PRO A 91 12.68 5.23 -9.68
C PRO A 91 12.68 3.97 -8.81
N LEU A 92 13.79 3.71 -8.11
CA LEU A 92 13.93 2.59 -7.18
C LEU A 92 12.96 2.73 -5.99
N ALA A 93 12.83 3.94 -5.44
CA ALA A 93 11.89 4.26 -4.37
C ALA A 93 10.43 4.05 -4.80
N LEU A 94 10.06 4.46 -6.01
CA LEU A 94 8.72 4.26 -6.57
C LEU A 94 8.44 2.76 -6.82
N LEU A 95 9.43 2.02 -7.33
CA LEU A 95 9.33 0.59 -7.52
C LEU A 95 9.12 -0.12 -6.18
N ALA A 96 9.97 0.18 -5.18
CA ALA A 96 9.89 -0.37 -3.84
C ALA A 96 8.54 -0.04 -3.16
N ALA A 97 8.06 1.19 -3.30
CA ALA A 97 6.75 1.61 -2.79
C ALA A 97 5.61 0.86 -3.48
N THR A 98 5.70 0.61 -4.78
CA THR A 98 4.71 -0.19 -5.53
C THR A 98 4.64 -1.61 -4.98
N PHE A 99 5.79 -2.27 -4.77
CA PHE A 99 5.84 -3.61 -4.17
C PHE A 99 5.28 -3.63 -2.74
N CYS A 100 5.63 -2.62 -1.93
CA CYS A 100 5.10 -2.47 -0.58
C CYS A 100 3.56 -2.34 -0.58
N MET A 101 3.02 -1.50 -1.46
CA MET A 101 1.57 -1.33 -1.59
C MET A 101 0.88 -2.59 -2.10
N LEU A 102 1.54 -3.42 -2.90
CA LEU A 102 0.98 -4.67 -3.40
C LEU A 102 0.72 -5.65 -2.24
N ALA A 103 1.65 -5.73 -1.29
CA ALA A 103 1.46 -6.48 -0.06
C ALA A 103 0.32 -5.91 0.81
N VAL A 104 0.19 -4.58 0.89
CA VAL A 104 -0.91 -3.90 1.60
C VAL A 104 -2.27 -4.22 0.99
N VAL A 105 -2.40 -4.12 -0.34
CA VAL A 105 -3.64 -4.47 -1.05
C VAL A 105 -3.98 -5.95 -0.84
N SER A 106 -3.00 -6.84 -0.98
CA SER A 106 -3.20 -8.27 -0.69
C SER A 106 -3.72 -8.51 0.73
N GLY A 107 -3.17 -7.81 1.72
CA GLY A 107 -3.64 -7.85 3.10
C GLY A 107 -5.11 -7.44 3.27
N TYR A 108 -5.52 -6.35 2.62
CA TYR A 108 -6.91 -5.91 2.61
C TYR A 108 -7.84 -6.92 1.94
N THR A 109 -7.46 -7.45 0.78
CA THR A 109 -8.24 -8.46 0.05
C THR A 109 -8.40 -9.74 0.89
N CYS A 110 -7.33 -10.22 1.53
CA CYS A 110 -7.40 -11.40 2.39
C CYS A 110 -8.32 -11.19 3.59
N ARG A 111 -8.27 -10.03 4.25
CA ARG A 111 -9.17 -9.70 5.36
C ARG A 111 -10.62 -9.60 4.94
N MET A 112 -10.88 -8.99 3.79
CA MET A 112 -12.23 -8.87 3.25
C MET A 112 -12.81 -10.24 2.91
N LYS A 113 -12.01 -11.13 2.29
CA LYS A 113 -12.44 -12.50 2.00
C LYS A 113 -12.73 -13.31 3.28
N GLY A 114 -11.85 -13.23 4.27
CA GLY A 114 -12.08 -13.93 5.55
C GLY A 114 -13.35 -13.47 6.27
N SER A 115 -13.64 -12.17 6.26
CA SER A 115 -14.88 -11.64 6.87
C SER A 115 -16.14 -12.10 6.13
N GLN A 116 -16.05 -12.34 4.82
CA GLN A 116 -17.17 -12.78 3.98
C GLN A 116 -17.48 -14.27 4.17
N ASP A 117 -16.47 -15.09 4.47
CA ASP A 117 -16.64 -16.51 4.78
C ASP A 117 -17.34 -16.70 6.15
N ASP A 118 -17.06 -15.83 7.13
CA ASP A 118 -17.72 -15.84 8.45
C ASP A 118 -19.22 -15.52 8.36
N ASP A 119 -19.60 -14.53 7.53
CA ASP A 119 -21.00 -14.18 7.28
C ASP A 119 -21.77 -15.34 6.60
N HIS A 120 -21.13 -16.02 5.63
CA HIS A 120 -21.77 -17.10 4.88
C HIS A 120 -21.98 -18.37 5.70
N PHE A 121 -21.07 -18.70 6.63
CA PHE A 121 -21.24 -19.81 7.57
C PHE A 121 -22.33 -19.53 8.61
N GLY A 122 -22.45 -18.28 9.08
CA GLY A 122 -23.51 -17.88 10.01
C GLY A 122 -24.92 -18.05 9.42
N GLU A 123 -25.09 -17.81 8.11
CA GLU A 123 -26.37 -18.04 7.41
C GLU A 123 -26.64 -19.53 7.12
N ALA A 124 -25.60 -20.34 6.96
CA ALA A 124 -25.74 -21.77 6.71
C ALA A 124 -26.20 -22.54 7.96
N GLU A 125 -25.74 -22.14 9.15
CA GLU A 125 -26.15 -22.73 10.43
C GLU A 125 -27.58 -22.29 10.85
N SER A 126 -28.09 -21.16 10.34
CA SER A 126 -29.43 -20.68 10.66
C SER A 126 -30.54 -21.23 9.76
N ARG A 127 -30.26 -22.11 8.79
CA ARG A 127 -31.29 -22.81 8.03
C ARG A 127 -31.70 -24.08 8.79
N PRO A 128 -32.88 -24.11 9.45
CA PRO A 128 -33.41 -25.38 9.95
C PRO A 128 -33.64 -26.31 8.75
N SER A 129 -33.08 -27.51 8.85
CA SER A 129 -33.38 -28.64 7.96
C SER A 129 -34.87 -28.93 8.05
N HIS A 130 -35.62 -28.45 7.07
CA HIS A 130 -37.04 -28.75 6.87
C HIS A 130 -37.20 -30.00 6.01
#